data_AF-A0A094A307-F1
#
_entry.id   AF-A0A094A307-F1
#
_cell.length_a   1.000
_cell.length_b   1.000
_cell.length_c   1.000
_cell.angle_alpha   90.00
_cell.angle_beta   90.00
_cell.angle_gamma   90.00
#
_symmetry.space_group_name_H-M   'P 1'
#
loop_
_entity.id
_entity.type
_entity.pdbx_description
1 polymer ?
#
loop_
_entity_poly.entity_id
_entity_poly.type
_entity_poly.pdbx_seq_one_letter_code
_entity_poly.pdbx_strand_id
1 'polypeptide(L)'
;VEKPPVSNEEGEGMKTAGEEVKIHIVDIEEQLRATIRRLAYTAEKMPPLPEGCTYTVIVELRDDATPPIGHPQPWVPSPPSLQKTVDKETDTTTEGPALRGPRATPIRSVDSGAFVLETWVEQAAPKPEDKKEGKKPA
;
A
#
# COMPACT_ATOMS: atom_id res chain seq x y z
N VAL A 1 -14.55 13.64 72.21
CA VAL A 1 -14.99 12.83 71.05
C VAL A 1 -14.25 13.36 69.85
N GLU A 2 -13.16 12.67 69.51
CA GLU A 2 -12.18 13.08 68.51
C GLU A 2 -12.65 12.63 67.13
N LYS A 3 -12.70 13.54 66.15
CA LYS A 3 -13.07 13.25 64.76
C LYS A 3 -11.82 12.69 64.05
N PRO A 4 -11.91 11.55 63.35
CA PRO A 4 -10.76 11.07 62.56
C PRO A 4 -10.59 11.91 61.29
N PRO A 5 -9.36 12.11 60.80
CA PRO A 5 -9.13 12.78 59.52
C PRO A 5 -9.45 11.82 58.37
N VAL A 6 -10.20 12.33 57.40
CA VAL A 6 -10.49 11.70 56.11
C VAL A 6 -9.17 11.47 55.38
N SER A 7 -8.84 10.20 55.12
CA SER A 7 -7.79 9.82 54.18
C SER A 7 -8.27 10.14 52.77
N ASN A 8 -7.61 11.11 52.14
CA ASN A 8 -7.69 11.33 50.69
C ASN A 8 -7.13 10.08 50.01
N GLU A 9 -8.00 9.26 49.42
CA GLU A 9 -7.59 8.28 48.42
C GLU A 9 -7.25 9.05 47.15
N GLU A 10 -5.94 9.15 46.89
CA GLU A 10 -5.38 9.68 45.65
C GLU A 10 -5.94 8.87 44.49
N GLY A 11 -6.78 9.50 43.67
CA GLY A 11 -7.24 8.92 42.42
C GLY A 11 -6.03 8.55 41.57
N GLU A 12 -5.91 7.27 41.26
CA GLU A 12 -4.99 6.77 40.24
C GLU A 12 -5.36 7.43 38.90
N GLY A 13 -4.68 8.54 38.61
CA GLY A 13 -4.66 9.13 37.29
C GLY A 13 -4.10 8.11 36.32
N MET A 14 -4.99 7.49 35.54
CA MET A 14 -4.70 6.77 34.31
C MET A 14 -3.63 7.55 33.53
N LYS A 15 -2.37 7.09 33.57
CA LYS A 15 -1.31 7.61 32.73
C LYS A 15 -1.56 7.10 31.31
N THR A 16 -2.41 7.77 30.55
CA THR A 16 -2.27 7.79 29.09
C THR A 16 -1.04 8.64 28.79
N ALA A 17 0.14 8.07 28.96
CA ALA A 17 1.35 8.60 28.36
C ALA A 17 1.21 8.35 26.84
N GLY A 18 0.56 9.30 26.16
CA GLY A 18 0.81 9.47 24.74
C GLY A 18 2.29 9.80 24.61
N GLU A 19 3.09 8.80 24.28
CA GLU A 19 4.49 8.99 23.95
C GLU A 19 4.53 9.95 22.75
N GLU A 20 5.04 11.17 22.96
CA GLU A 20 5.24 12.10 21.86
C GLU A 20 6.26 11.48 20.91
N VAL A 21 5.77 10.92 19.79
CA VAL A 21 6.61 10.39 18.73
C VAL A 21 7.41 11.57 18.18
N LYS A 22 8.68 11.69 18.60
CA LYS A 22 9.60 12.69 18.08
C LYS A 22 9.94 12.32 16.64
N ILE A 23 9.20 12.89 15.69
CA ILE A 23 9.40 12.67 14.26
C ILE A 23 10.71 13.35 13.84
N HIS A 24 11.74 12.57 13.54
CA HIS A 24 12.96 13.09 12.93
C HIS A 24 12.77 13.12 11.40
N ILE A 25 12.38 14.29 10.87
CA ILE A 25 12.06 14.44 9.44
C ILE A 25 13.21 14.01 8.53
N VAL A 26 14.46 14.24 8.96
CA VAL A 26 15.65 13.83 8.21
C VAL A 26 15.72 12.32 8.07
N ASP A 27 15.36 11.55 9.11
CA ASP A 27 15.37 10.09 9.01
C ASP A 27 14.31 9.62 8.01
N ILE A 28 13.12 10.22 8.03
CA ILE A 28 12.06 9.92 7.05
C ILE A 28 12.54 10.21 5.62
N GLU A 29 13.17 11.36 5.40
CA GLU A 29 13.73 11.72 4.09
C GLU A 29 14.82 10.75 3.63
N GLU A 30 15.73 10.34 4.53
CA GLU A 30 16.74 9.32 4.25
C GLU A 30 16.10 7.97 3.91
N GLN A 31 15.05 7.57 4.66
CA GLN A 31 14.32 6.35 4.36
C GLN A 31 13.64 6.43 2.99
N LEU A 32 12.95 7.52 2.67
CA LEU A 32 12.30 7.70 1.37
C LEU A 32 13.32 7.69 0.23
N ARG A 33 14.44 8.40 0.38
CA ARG A 33 15.53 8.45 -0.61
C ARG A 33 16.11 7.06 -0.88
N ALA A 34 16.36 6.29 0.17
CA ALA A 34 16.84 4.91 0.04
C ALA A 34 15.82 4.01 -0.68
N THR A 35 14.52 4.17 -0.41
CA THR A 35 13.45 3.43 -1.11
C THR A 35 13.40 3.77 -2.59
N ILE A 36 13.41 5.05 -2.96
CA ILE A 36 13.41 5.49 -4.37
C ILE A 36 14.65 4.97 -5.10
N ARG A 37 15.82 5.03 -4.47
CA ARG A 37 17.06 4.52 -5.07
C ARG A 37 17.00 3.01 -5.34
N ARG A 38 16.39 2.24 -4.43
CA ARG A 38 16.22 0.79 -4.59
C ARG A 38 15.18 0.46 -5.67
N LEU A 39 14.12 1.26 -5.78
CA LEU A 39 13.13 1.15 -6.84
C LEU A 39 13.78 1.38 -8.21
N ALA A 40 14.54 2.47 -8.38
CA ALA A 40 15.26 2.80 -9.61
C ALA A 40 16.22 1.68 -10.03
N TYR A 41 17.07 1.21 -9.10
CA TYR A 41 17.98 0.11 -9.35
C TYR A 41 17.28 -1.19 -9.77
N THR A 42 16.09 -1.44 -9.22
CA THR A 42 15.33 -2.65 -9.57
C THR A 42 14.69 -2.52 -10.94
N ALA A 43 14.16 -1.34 -11.27
CA ALA A 43 13.61 -1.04 -12.60
C ALA A 43 14.67 -1.16 -13.70
N GLU A 44 15.90 -0.68 -13.47
CA GLU A 44 17.02 -0.80 -14.42
C GLU A 44 17.39 -2.26 -14.76
N LYS A 45 17.10 -3.19 -13.86
CA LYS A 45 17.36 -4.63 -14.05
C LYS A 45 16.21 -5.37 -14.72
N MET A 46 15.07 -4.71 -14.92
CA MET A 46 13.91 -5.33 -15.54
C MET A 46 14.04 -5.30 -17.07
N PRO A 47 13.43 -6.27 -17.78
CA PRO A 47 13.33 -6.21 -19.23
C PRO A 47 12.67 -4.91 -19.70
N PRO A 48 13.01 -4.43 -20.92
CA PRO A 48 12.36 -3.25 -21.48
C PRO A 48 10.85 -3.47 -21.62
N LEU A 49 10.08 -2.43 -21.34
CA LEU A 49 8.64 -2.44 -21.56
C LEU A 49 8.33 -2.51 -23.06
N PRO A 50 7.21 -3.14 -23.46
CA PRO A 50 6.70 -3.04 -24.82
C PRO A 50 6.52 -1.59 -25.27
N GLU A 51 6.60 -1.35 -26.58
CA GLU A 51 6.34 -0.04 -27.15
C GLU A 51 4.89 0.41 -26.89
N GLY A 52 4.69 1.71 -26.66
CA GLY A 52 3.37 2.29 -26.43
C GLY A 52 2.81 2.09 -25.02
N CYS A 53 3.59 1.58 -24.07
CA CYS A 53 3.19 1.53 -22.66
C CYS A 53 2.92 2.96 -22.12
N THR A 54 1.84 3.08 -21.34
CA THR A 54 1.47 4.28 -20.58
C THR A 54 1.41 3.93 -19.09
N TYR A 55 1.12 4.92 -18.24
CA TYR A 55 0.97 4.71 -16.81
C TYR A 55 -0.37 5.27 -16.30
N THR A 56 -0.81 4.76 -15.15
CA THR A 56 -1.93 5.28 -14.39
C THR A 56 -1.60 5.18 -12.89
N VAL A 57 -2.38 5.84 -12.04
CA VAL A 57 -2.26 5.79 -10.59
C VAL A 57 -3.56 5.26 -10.00
N ILE A 58 -3.42 4.30 -9.10
CA ILE A 58 -4.54 3.71 -8.36
C ILE A 58 -4.30 4.00 -6.88
N VAL A 59 -5.36 4.38 -6.18
CA VAL A 59 -5.35 4.60 -4.74
C VAL A 59 -6.34 3.64 -4.12
N GLU A 60 -5.85 2.71 -3.32
CA GLU A 60 -6.69 1.86 -2.49
C GLU A 60 -7.00 2.60 -1.19
N LEU A 61 -8.27 2.66 -0.84
CA LEU A 61 -8.76 3.28 0.37
C LEU A 61 -8.97 2.21 1.44
N ARG A 62 -8.97 2.64 2.71
CA ARG A 62 -9.45 1.77 3.80
C ARG A 62 -10.95 1.51 3.63
N ASP A 63 -11.44 0.42 4.20
CA ASP A 63 -12.83 -0.01 4.05
C ASP A 63 -13.84 1.03 4.58
N ASP A 64 -13.45 1.85 5.55
CA ASP A 64 -14.26 2.90 6.18
C ASP A 64 -14.07 4.29 5.54
N ALA A 65 -13.16 4.43 4.57
CA ALA A 65 -12.86 5.71 3.96
C ALA A 65 -13.85 6.08 2.86
N THR A 66 -14.25 7.35 2.82
CA THR A 66 -15.12 7.87 1.75
C THR A 66 -14.28 8.12 0.48
N PRO A 67 -14.76 7.68 -0.70
CA PRO A 67 -14.05 7.94 -1.95
C PRO A 67 -14.04 9.44 -2.27
N PRO A 68 -12.97 9.97 -2.89
CA PRO A 68 -12.80 11.40 -3.19
C PRO A 68 -13.66 11.86 -4.37
N ILE A 69 -14.94 11.50 -4.39
CA ILE A 69 -15.92 11.86 -5.41
C ILE A 69 -16.21 13.36 -5.29
N GLY A 70 -16.08 14.10 -6.39
CA GLY A 70 -16.28 15.56 -6.42
C GLY A 70 -15.02 16.39 -6.18
N HIS A 71 -13.84 15.74 -6.04
CA HIS A 71 -12.57 16.45 -6.05
C HIS A 71 -12.36 17.20 -7.39
N PRO A 72 -11.78 18.42 -7.40
CA PRO A 72 -11.59 19.20 -8.63
C PRO A 72 -10.87 18.46 -9.76
N GLN A 73 -9.92 17.59 -9.38
CA GLN A 73 -9.38 16.57 -10.27
C GLN A 73 -10.20 15.29 -10.09
N PRO A 74 -10.92 14.82 -11.12
CA PRO A 74 -11.86 13.72 -10.98
C PRO A 74 -11.13 12.40 -10.72
N TRP A 75 -11.54 11.72 -9.65
CA TRP A 75 -11.18 10.33 -9.37
C TRP A 75 -12.34 9.44 -9.76
N VAL A 76 -12.06 8.39 -10.55
CA VAL A 76 -13.06 7.41 -10.96
C VAL A 76 -12.77 6.07 -10.30
N PRO A 77 -13.81 5.28 -9.96
CA PRO A 77 -13.61 3.91 -9.49
C PRO A 77 -12.86 3.08 -10.53
N SER A 78 -12.00 2.15 -10.07
CA SER A 78 -11.35 1.19 -10.96
C SER A 78 -12.37 0.25 -11.62
N PRO A 79 -12.05 -0.44 -12.71
CA PRO A 79 -12.92 -1.50 -13.25
C PRO A 79 -13.21 -2.60 -12.23
N PRO A 80 -14.38 -3.30 -12.29
CA PRO A 80 -14.74 -4.33 -11.31
C PRO A 80 -13.71 -5.46 -11.12
N SER A 81 -12.96 -5.80 -12.16
CA SER A 81 -11.90 -6.82 -12.08
C SER A 81 -10.70 -6.42 -11.21
N LEU A 82 -10.56 -5.11 -10.92
CA LEU A 82 -9.53 -4.49 -10.10
C LEU A 82 -10.12 -3.93 -8.78
N GLN A 83 -11.25 -4.46 -8.33
CA GLN A 83 -11.88 -4.07 -7.07
C GLN A 83 -12.00 -5.27 -6.12
N LYS A 84 -12.08 -4.96 -4.83
CA LYS A 84 -12.58 -5.89 -3.81
C LYS A 84 -14.07 -5.65 -3.65
N THR A 85 -14.86 -6.71 -3.60
CA THR A 85 -16.30 -6.64 -3.34
C THR A 85 -16.59 -7.31 -2.01
N VAL A 86 -17.21 -6.56 -1.10
CA VAL A 86 -17.69 -7.07 0.18
C VAL A 86 -19.17 -7.38 0.06
N ASP A 87 -19.53 -8.65 0.24
CA ASP A 87 -20.92 -9.08 0.41
C ASP A 87 -21.33 -8.84 1.86
N LYS A 88 -22.30 -7.94 2.06
CA LYS A 88 -22.79 -7.57 3.40
C LYS A 88 -23.68 -8.63 4.05
N GLU A 89 -24.25 -9.54 3.27
CA GLU A 89 -25.12 -10.60 3.80
C GLU A 89 -24.31 -11.77 4.34
N THR A 90 -23.22 -12.11 3.65
CA THR A 90 -22.34 -13.23 4.01
C THR A 90 -21.06 -12.81 4.75
N ASP A 91 -20.80 -11.50 4.83
CA ASP A 91 -19.55 -10.91 5.32
C ASP A 91 -18.31 -11.44 4.59
N THR A 92 -18.49 -11.85 3.32
CA THR A 92 -17.41 -12.39 2.50
C THR A 92 -16.81 -11.29 1.62
N THR A 93 -15.47 -11.25 1.58
CA THR A 93 -14.74 -10.37 0.67
C THR A 93 -14.22 -11.19 -0.50
N THR A 94 -14.58 -10.78 -1.71
CA THR A 94 -14.08 -11.37 -2.96
C THR A 94 -13.15 -10.38 -3.65
N GLU A 95 -11.95 -10.82 -4.02
CA GLU A 95 -11.02 -10.02 -4.82
C GLU A 95 -11.30 -10.21 -6.31
N GLY A 96 -11.28 -9.12 -7.09
CA GLY A 96 -11.38 -9.19 -8.54
C GLY A 96 -10.20 -9.98 -9.14
N PRO A 97 -10.42 -10.70 -10.26
CA PRO A 97 -9.44 -11.64 -10.81
C PRO A 97 -8.14 -10.97 -11.32
N ALA A 98 -8.14 -9.63 -11.47
CA ALA A 98 -6.99 -8.87 -11.93
C ALA A 98 -6.33 -8.02 -10.82
N LEU A 99 -6.82 -8.09 -9.57
CA LEU A 99 -6.40 -7.21 -8.48
C LEU A 99 -4.91 -7.34 -8.12
N ARG A 100 -4.27 -8.46 -8.51
CA ARG A 100 -2.85 -8.72 -8.22
C ARG A 100 -2.12 -9.32 -9.41
N GLY A 101 -0.87 -8.92 -9.59
CA GLY A 101 0.02 -9.57 -10.53
C GLY A 101 0.42 -10.99 -10.07
N PRO A 102 0.65 -11.93 -10.99
CA PRO A 102 1.11 -13.29 -10.65
C PRO A 102 2.50 -13.33 -10.01
N ARG A 103 3.27 -12.24 -10.08
CA ARG A 103 4.60 -12.15 -9.48
C ARG A 103 4.81 -10.81 -8.81
N ALA A 104 5.11 -10.83 -7.51
CA ALA A 104 5.55 -9.68 -6.73
C ALA A 104 7.05 -9.81 -6.40
N THR A 105 7.81 -8.74 -6.60
CA THR A 105 9.22 -8.63 -6.22
C THR A 105 9.36 -7.58 -5.12
N PRO A 106 9.71 -7.97 -3.88
CA PRO A 106 9.88 -7.01 -2.79
C PRO A 106 11.05 -6.07 -3.08
N ILE A 107 10.85 -4.77 -2.87
CA ILE A 107 11.87 -3.73 -3.05
C ILE A 107 12.45 -3.36 -1.68
N ARG A 108 11.59 -2.97 -0.74
CA ARG A 108 12.00 -2.51 0.59
C ARG A 108 10.82 -2.50 1.57
N SER A 109 11.10 -2.76 2.84
CA SER A 109 10.20 -2.49 3.97
C SER A 109 10.90 -1.50 4.91
N VAL A 110 10.16 -0.51 5.37
CA VAL A 110 10.62 0.59 6.21
C VAL A 110 9.66 0.72 7.39
N ASP A 111 10.23 0.74 8.59
CA ASP A 111 9.56 1.19 9.81
C ASP A 111 10.43 2.27 10.44
N SER A 112 9.94 3.51 10.45
CA SER A 112 10.59 4.68 11.05
C SER A 112 9.58 5.44 11.92
N GLY A 113 8.77 4.72 12.70
CA GLY A 113 7.77 5.30 13.59
C GLY A 113 6.57 5.84 12.80
N ALA A 114 6.52 7.16 12.58
CA ALA A 114 5.43 7.80 11.84
C ALA A 114 5.46 7.49 10.32
N PHE A 115 6.53 6.90 9.81
CA PHE A 115 6.67 6.50 8.41
C PHE A 115 6.88 4.99 8.31
N VAL A 116 5.80 4.29 8.00
CA VAL A 116 5.80 2.86 7.69
C VAL A 116 5.48 2.71 6.21
N LEU A 117 6.38 2.09 5.46
CA LEU A 117 6.25 1.94 4.01
C LEU A 117 6.78 0.57 3.59
N GLU A 118 5.93 -0.19 2.91
CA GLU A 118 6.32 -1.36 2.15
C GLU A 118 6.27 -1.03 0.66
N THR A 119 7.26 -1.50 -0.09
CA THR A 119 7.37 -1.25 -1.53
C THR A 119 7.75 -2.55 -2.23
N TRP A 120 7.00 -2.88 -3.27
CA TRP A 120 7.24 -4.02 -4.15
C TRP A 120 6.87 -3.64 -5.60
N VAL A 121 7.31 -4.46 -6.56
CA VAL A 121 6.90 -4.36 -7.97
C VAL A 121 6.14 -5.62 -8.34
N GLU A 122 4.92 -5.44 -8.87
CA GLU A 122 4.13 -6.52 -9.44
C GLU A 122 4.29 -6.56 -10.96
N GLN A 123 4.38 -7.77 -11.52
CA GLN A 123 4.52 -8.00 -12.95
C GLN A 123 3.37 -8.87 -13.45
N ALA A 124 2.81 -8.52 -14.60
CA ALA A 124 1.86 -9.36 -15.32
C ALA A 124 2.53 -10.67 -15.74
N ALA A 125 1.72 -11.70 -16.00
CA ALA A 125 2.23 -12.93 -16.60
C ALA A 125 2.94 -12.60 -17.92
N PRO A 126 4.07 -13.25 -18.24
CA PRO A 126 4.66 -13.11 -19.56
C PRO A 126 3.61 -13.45 -20.61
N LYS A 127 3.57 -12.69 -21.70
CA LYS A 127 2.73 -13.05 -22.84
C LYS A 127 3.13 -14.46 -23.30
N PRO A 128 2.18 -15.38 -23.54
CA PRO A 128 2.52 -16.67 -24.14
C PRO A 128 3.26 -16.41 -25.44
N GLU A 129 4.36 -17.12 -25.67
CA GLU A 129 5.15 -16.95 -26.89
C GLU A 129 4.28 -17.27 -28.10
N ASP A 130 4.19 -16.33 -29.05
CA ASP A 130 3.68 -16.64 -30.38
C ASP A 130 4.62 -17.68 -30.99
N LYS A 131 4.17 -18.93 -31.06
CA LYS A 131 4.87 -19.98 -31.80
C LYS A 131 5.04 -19.46 -33.23
N LYS A 132 6.23 -18.98 -33.57
CA LYS A 132 6.58 -18.69 -34.96
C LYS A 132 6.43 -19.99 -35.72
N GLU A 133 5.36 -20.12 -36.50
CA GLU A 133 5.20 -21.23 -37.44
C GLU A 133 6.43 -21.24 -38.34
N GLY A 134 7.27 -22.27 -38.15
CA GLY A 134 8.42 -22.51 -38.99
C GLY A 134 7.92 -22.72 -40.42
N LYS A 135 8.21 -21.76 -41.29
CA LYS A 135 8.04 -21.91 -42.74
C LYS A 135 8.85 -23.14 -43.17
N LYS A 136 8.17 -24.25 -43.48
CA LYS A 136 8.80 -25.42 -44.10
C LYS A 136 9.42 -24.98 -45.43
N PRO A 137 10.70 -25.26 -45.70
CA PRO A 137 11.26 -25.09 -47.03
C PRO A 137 10.56 -26.08 -47.99
N ALA A 138 10.30 -25.58 -49.20
CA ALA A 138 9.73 -26.32 -50.32
C ALA A 138 10.74 -27.31 -50.92
#